data_AF-A0A8B7S7K7-F1
#
_entry.id   AF-A0A8B7S7K7-F1
#
_cell.length_a   1.000
_cell.length_b   1.000
_cell.length_c   1.000
_cell.angle_alpha   90.00
_cell.angle_beta   90.00
_cell.angle_gamma   90.00
#
_symmetry.space_group_name_H-M   'P 1'
#
loop_
_entity.id
_entity.type
_entity.pdbx_description
1 polymer ?
#
loop_
_entity_poly.entity_id
_entity_poly.type
_entity_poly.pdbx_seq_one_letter_code
_entity_poly.pdbx_strand_id
1 'polypeptide(L)'
;MISLFFLIIYMGSFMLMLLVLGIQVKCFHEIITIGYRVYHSYDLPWFRTLSWYFLLCVNYFFYGETVADYFATFVQREEQLQFLIRYHRFISFALYLTGFCMFVLSLVKKHYRLQFYMFAWTHVTLLITVTQSHLVIQNLFEGMIWFLVPISSVICNDIAAYLFGFFFGRTPLIKLSPKKTWEGFIGGFFSTVVFGFIVSFTRIFILLTF
;
A
#
# COMPACT_ATOMS: atom_id res chain seq x y z
N MET A 1 15.24 8.04 11.29
CA MET A 1 13.93 7.51 10.88
C MET A 1 12.78 8.39 11.38
N ILE A 2 12.65 8.59 12.69
CA ILE A 2 11.55 9.41 13.26
C ILE A 2 11.59 10.88 12.77
N SER A 3 12.77 11.52 12.79
CA SER A 3 12.92 12.90 12.28
C SER A 3 12.57 13.05 10.79
N LEU A 4 12.91 12.05 9.96
CA LEU A 4 12.55 12.04 8.54
C LEU A 4 11.03 11.97 8.35
N PHE A 5 10.34 11.18 9.16
CA PHE A 5 8.88 11.05 9.09
C PHE A 5 8.18 12.37 9.44
N PHE A 6 8.62 13.05 10.51
CA PHE A 6 8.08 14.37 10.85
C PHE A 6 8.36 15.43 9.77
N LEU A 7 9.53 15.36 9.12
CA LEU A 7 9.85 16.24 7.98
C LEU A 7 8.92 15.98 6.78
N ILE A 8 8.62 14.71 6.48
CA ILE A 8 7.68 14.35 5.41
C ILE A 8 6.26 14.85 5.73
N ILE A 9 5.80 14.70 6.98
CA ILE A 9 4.50 15.25 7.40
C ILE A 9 4.49 16.77 7.24
N TYR A 10 5.58 17.44 7.64
CA TYR A 10 5.70 18.90 7.52
C TYR A 10 5.65 19.38 6.07
N MET A 11 6.18 18.60 5.11
CA MET A 11 6.10 18.92 3.68
C MET A 11 4.70 18.70 3.07
N GLY A 12 3.75 18.14 3.84
CA GLY A 12 2.34 18.06 3.48
C GLY A 12 1.90 16.76 2.79
N SER A 13 0.64 16.77 2.32
CA SER A 13 -0.06 15.59 1.79
C SER A 13 0.59 14.99 0.53
N PHE A 14 1.16 15.83 -0.33
CA PHE A 14 1.84 15.35 -1.54
C PHE A 14 3.06 14.47 -1.21
N MET A 15 3.87 14.85 -0.21
CA MET A 15 5.02 14.02 0.19
C MET A 15 4.59 12.74 0.90
N LEU A 16 3.49 12.78 1.66
CA LEU A 16 2.89 11.59 2.24
C LEU A 16 2.34 10.63 1.16
N MET A 17 1.74 11.15 0.09
CA MET A 17 1.33 10.34 -1.06
C MET A 17 2.54 9.63 -1.70
N LEU A 18 3.64 10.35 -1.94
CA LEU A 18 4.86 9.76 -2.50
C LEU A 18 5.46 8.69 -1.57
N LEU A 19 5.40 8.89 -0.25
CA LEU A 19 5.81 7.90 0.73
C LEU A 19 4.97 6.63 0.62
N VAL A 20 3.63 6.76 0.57
CA VAL A 20 2.70 5.62 0.44
C VAL A 20 2.96 4.85 -0.87
N LEU A 21 3.13 5.55 -1.99
CA LEU A 21 3.48 4.96 -3.27
C LEU A 21 4.84 4.23 -3.22
N GLY A 22 5.84 4.83 -2.57
CA GLY A 22 7.15 4.22 -2.38
C GLY A 22 7.09 2.92 -1.57
N ILE A 23 6.34 2.92 -0.45
CA ILE A 23 6.11 1.73 0.38
C ILE A 23 5.37 0.67 -0.42
N GLN A 24 4.29 1.04 -1.13
CA GLN A 24 3.52 0.14 -1.98
C GLN A 24 4.42 -0.58 -3.01
N VAL A 25 5.27 0.16 -3.73
CA VAL A 25 6.20 -0.42 -4.72
C VAL A 25 7.20 -1.38 -4.07
N LYS A 26 7.73 -1.02 -2.89
CA LYS A 26 8.66 -1.88 -2.15
C LYS A 26 7.99 -3.16 -1.66
N CYS A 27 6.77 -3.08 -1.11
CA CYS A 27 6.00 -4.24 -0.70
C CYS A 27 5.68 -5.16 -1.89
N PHE A 28 5.23 -4.60 -3.01
CA PHE A 28 4.99 -5.37 -4.23
C PHE A 28 6.27 -6.07 -4.71
N HIS A 29 7.39 -5.36 -4.74
CA HIS A 29 8.68 -5.93 -5.12
C HIS A 29 9.08 -7.11 -4.24
N GLU A 30 8.91 -6.99 -2.93
CA GLU A 30 9.23 -8.06 -1.97
C GLU A 30 8.34 -9.29 -2.19
N ILE A 31 7.02 -9.11 -2.30
CA ILE A 31 6.06 -10.20 -2.50
C ILE A 31 6.31 -10.94 -3.83
N ILE A 32 6.54 -10.21 -4.92
CA ILE A 32 6.87 -10.82 -6.22
C ILE A 32 8.22 -11.52 -6.18
N THR A 33 9.21 -10.97 -5.46
CA THR A 33 10.52 -11.60 -5.31
C THR A 33 10.43 -12.91 -4.52
N ILE A 34 9.60 -12.97 -3.48
CA ILE A 34 9.31 -14.20 -2.75
C ILE A 34 8.66 -15.24 -3.67
N GLY A 35 7.60 -14.86 -4.39
CA GLY A 35 6.95 -15.74 -5.37
C GLY A 35 7.94 -16.26 -6.41
N TYR A 36 8.81 -15.40 -6.94
CA TYR A 36 9.84 -15.80 -7.90
C TYR A 36 10.86 -16.77 -7.30
N ARG A 37 11.33 -16.55 -6.06
CA ARG A 37 12.28 -17.45 -5.39
C ARG A 37 11.72 -18.86 -5.20
N VAL A 38 10.44 -18.99 -4.88
CA VAL A 38 9.76 -20.29 -4.71
C VAL A 38 9.75 -21.11 -6.01
N TYR A 39 9.70 -20.44 -7.16
CA TYR A 39 9.57 -21.07 -8.47
C TYR A 39 10.77 -20.84 -9.38
N HIS A 40 11.90 -20.43 -8.81
CA HIS A 40 13.13 -20.13 -9.53
C HIS A 40 13.63 -21.32 -10.37
N SER A 41 13.34 -22.54 -9.97
CA SER A 41 13.79 -23.77 -10.64
C SER A 41 13.17 -24.02 -12.03
N TYR A 42 12.18 -23.23 -12.45
CA TYR A 42 11.43 -23.46 -13.69
C TYR A 42 11.82 -22.51 -14.85
N ASP A 43 12.84 -21.64 -14.67
CA ASP A 43 13.38 -20.71 -15.69
C ASP A 43 12.31 -20.07 -16.59
N LEU A 44 11.27 -19.50 -15.96
CA LEU A 44 10.15 -18.91 -16.68
C LEU A 44 10.56 -17.55 -17.28
N PRO A 45 10.40 -17.36 -18.61
CA PRO A 45 10.78 -16.12 -19.26
C PRO A 45 9.79 -14.99 -18.91
N TRP A 46 10.30 -13.75 -18.85
CA TRP A 46 9.51 -12.51 -18.74
C TRP A 46 8.59 -12.33 -17.52
N PHE A 47 8.59 -13.23 -16.54
CA PHE A 47 7.67 -13.14 -15.39
C PHE A 47 7.85 -11.83 -14.59
N ARG A 48 9.09 -11.44 -14.29
CA ARG A 48 9.38 -10.21 -13.52
C ARG A 48 8.93 -8.97 -14.28
N THR A 49 9.33 -8.85 -15.54
CA THR A 49 9.00 -7.71 -16.41
C THR A 49 7.49 -7.56 -16.60
N LEU A 50 6.77 -8.67 -16.78
CA LEU A 50 5.33 -8.66 -16.91
C LEU A 50 4.63 -8.24 -15.61
N SER A 51 5.13 -8.69 -14.45
CA SER A 51 4.60 -8.27 -13.14
C SER A 51 4.76 -6.76 -12.91
N TRP A 52 5.92 -6.20 -13.27
CA TRP A 52 6.18 -4.77 -13.21
C TRP A 52 5.31 -3.97 -14.21
N TYR A 53 5.07 -4.52 -15.39
CA TYR A 53 4.15 -3.93 -16.36
C TYR A 53 2.73 -3.81 -15.80
N PHE A 54 2.20 -4.88 -15.20
CA PHE A 54 0.88 -4.83 -14.57
C PHE A 54 0.81 -3.87 -13.38
N LEU A 55 1.89 -3.77 -12.59
CA LEU A 55 1.98 -2.75 -11.54
C LEU A 55 1.82 -1.34 -12.14
N LEU A 56 2.55 -1.00 -13.19
CA LEU A 56 2.44 0.31 -13.84
C LEU A 56 1.04 0.55 -14.41
N CYS A 57 0.44 -0.45 -15.05
CA CYS A 57 -0.92 -0.33 -15.60
C CYS A 57 -1.96 -0.06 -14.52
N VAL A 58 -1.93 -0.82 -13.42
CA VAL A 58 -2.90 -0.67 -12.33
C VAL A 58 -2.66 0.63 -11.56
N ASN A 59 -1.41 1.04 -11.35
CA ASN A 59 -1.11 2.35 -10.77
C ASN A 59 -1.60 3.49 -11.66
N TYR A 60 -1.39 3.40 -12.97
CA TYR A 60 -1.93 4.39 -13.90
C TYR A 60 -3.46 4.47 -13.76
N PHE A 61 -4.16 3.34 -13.77
CA PHE A 61 -5.63 3.31 -13.63
C PHE A 61 -6.15 3.97 -12.33
N PHE A 62 -5.57 3.63 -11.17
CA PHE A 62 -6.06 4.15 -9.89
C PHE A 62 -5.56 5.59 -9.58
N TYR A 63 -4.29 5.89 -9.92
CA TYR A 63 -3.68 7.17 -9.58
C TYR A 63 -3.82 8.23 -10.68
N GLY A 64 -4.12 7.84 -11.91
CA GLY A 64 -4.27 8.77 -13.03
C GLY A 64 -5.39 9.77 -12.80
N GLU A 65 -6.58 9.31 -12.37
CA GLU A 65 -7.70 10.21 -12.05
C GLU A 65 -7.41 11.07 -10.80
N THR A 66 -6.88 10.47 -9.72
CA THR A 66 -6.62 11.22 -8.46
C THR A 66 -5.52 12.29 -8.59
N VAL A 67 -4.45 12.02 -9.33
CA VAL A 67 -3.39 13.01 -9.59
C VAL A 67 -3.88 14.11 -10.53
N ALA A 68 -4.72 13.75 -11.52
CA ALA A 68 -5.33 14.70 -12.44
C ALA A 68 -6.21 15.72 -11.72
N ASP A 69 -7.03 15.28 -10.77
CA ASP A 69 -7.88 16.16 -9.98
C ASP A 69 -7.05 17.10 -9.09
N TYR A 70 -5.97 16.61 -8.48
CA TYR A 70 -5.09 17.43 -7.63
C TYR A 70 -4.35 18.52 -8.42
N PHE A 71 -3.87 18.20 -9.62
CA PHE A 71 -3.14 19.14 -10.49
C PHE A 71 -4.01 19.73 -11.61
N ALA A 72 -5.34 19.72 -11.48
CA ALA A 72 -6.25 20.12 -12.55
C ALA A 72 -5.94 21.49 -13.15
N THR A 73 -5.53 22.46 -12.33
CA THR A 73 -5.14 23.82 -12.76
C THR A 73 -3.86 23.86 -13.60
N PHE A 74 -2.91 22.98 -13.30
CA PHE A 74 -1.64 22.86 -14.03
C PHE A 74 -1.82 22.04 -15.30
N VAL A 75 -2.60 20.97 -15.22
CA VAL A 75 -2.86 20.05 -16.33
C VAL A 75 -3.72 20.70 -17.42
N GLN A 76 -4.67 21.56 -17.05
CA GLN A 76 -5.48 22.29 -18.04
C GLN A 76 -4.65 23.24 -18.92
N ARG A 77 -3.40 23.55 -18.57
CA ARG A 77 -2.54 24.40 -19.42
C ARG A 77 -1.83 23.63 -20.53
N GLU A 78 -1.70 22.31 -20.41
CA GLU A 78 -0.91 21.48 -21.32
C GLU A 78 -1.80 20.54 -22.13
N GLU A 79 -1.87 20.74 -23.43
CA GLU A 79 -2.76 20.00 -24.34
C GLU A 79 -2.50 18.48 -24.33
N GLN A 80 -1.24 18.08 -24.16
CA GLN A 80 -0.83 16.67 -24.07
C GLN A 80 -1.34 15.97 -22.81
N LEU A 81 -1.32 16.65 -21.66
CA LEU A 81 -1.79 16.10 -20.39
C LEU A 81 -3.33 16.00 -20.37
N GLN A 82 -4.02 16.93 -21.02
CA GLN A 82 -5.47 16.86 -21.19
C GLN A 82 -5.90 15.62 -21.99
N PHE A 83 -5.16 15.25 -23.04
CA PHE A 83 -5.44 14.05 -23.82
C PHE A 83 -5.36 12.79 -22.94
N LEU A 84 -4.30 12.67 -22.12
CA LEU A 84 -4.10 11.52 -21.24
C LEU A 84 -5.23 11.36 -20.22
N ILE A 85 -5.75 12.45 -19.66
CA ILE A 85 -6.88 12.41 -18.72
C ILE A 85 -8.19 12.10 -19.45
N ARG A 86 -8.45 12.76 -20.58
CA ARG A 86 -9.70 12.59 -21.33
C ARG A 86 -9.90 11.16 -21.78
N TYR A 87 -8.83 10.50 -22.23
CA TYR A 87 -8.86 9.11 -22.68
C TYR A 87 -8.31 8.14 -21.63
N HIS A 88 -8.18 8.57 -20.37
CA HIS A 88 -7.55 7.80 -19.30
C HIS A 88 -8.06 6.36 -19.21
N ARG A 89 -9.39 6.18 -19.13
CA ARG A 89 -10.02 4.85 -19.03
C ARG A 89 -9.76 3.96 -20.24
N PHE A 90 -9.77 4.55 -21.43
CA PHE A 90 -9.49 3.82 -22.68
C PHE A 90 -8.02 3.40 -22.75
N ILE A 91 -7.09 4.31 -22.41
CA ILE A 91 -5.66 4.03 -22.36
C ILE A 91 -5.37 2.93 -21.33
N SER A 92 -5.93 3.02 -20.13
CA SER A 92 -5.80 2.01 -19.07
C SER A 92 -6.31 0.64 -19.54
N PHE A 93 -7.47 0.60 -20.21
CA PHE A 93 -8.00 -0.63 -20.79
C PHE A 93 -7.08 -1.22 -21.87
N ALA A 94 -6.59 -0.40 -22.79
CA ALA A 94 -5.68 -0.82 -23.85
C ALA A 94 -4.33 -1.33 -23.30
N LEU A 95 -3.78 -0.66 -22.29
CA LEU A 95 -2.56 -1.09 -21.60
C LEU A 95 -2.76 -2.45 -20.92
N TYR A 96 -3.87 -2.65 -20.21
CA TYR A 96 -4.18 -3.93 -19.58
C TYR A 96 -4.35 -5.04 -20.62
N LEU A 97 -5.07 -4.79 -21.72
CA LEU A 97 -5.25 -5.75 -22.82
C LEU A 97 -3.91 -6.14 -23.45
N THR A 98 -3.04 -5.17 -23.67
CA THR A 98 -1.69 -5.39 -24.21
C THR A 98 -0.86 -6.28 -23.27
N GLY A 99 -0.94 -6.03 -21.95
CA GLY A 99 -0.32 -6.88 -20.93
C GLY A 99 -0.85 -8.31 -20.95
N PHE A 100 -2.16 -8.47 -21.10
CA PHE A 100 -2.80 -9.78 -21.21
C PHE A 100 -2.36 -10.52 -22.48
N CYS A 101 -2.30 -9.85 -23.63
CA CYS A 101 -1.76 -10.44 -24.87
C CYS A 101 -0.29 -10.85 -24.69
N MET A 102 0.54 -10.01 -24.08
CA MET A 102 1.94 -10.33 -23.79
C MET A 102 2.07 -11.55 -22.87
N PHE A 103 1.20 -11.67 -21.85
CA PHE A 103 1.14 -12.86 -21.00
C PHE A 103 0.82 -14.12 -21.81
N VAL A 104 -0.21 -14.07 -22.66
CA VAL A 104 -0.63 -15.21 -23.50
C VAL A 104 0.49 -15.62 -24.47
N LEU A 105 1.18 -14.65 -25.08
CA LEU A 105 2.32 -14.91 -25.97
C LEU A 105 3.54 -15.49 -25.22
N SER A 106 3.70 -15.17 -23.94
CA SER A 106 4.77 -15.70 -23.09
C SER A 106 4.52 -17.13 -22.58
N LEU A 107 3.38 -17.75 -22.93
CA LEU A 107 3.03 -19.08 -22.42
C LEU A 107 3.92 -20.18 -23.00
N VAL A 108 4.55 -20.97 -22.13
CA VAL A 108 5.45 -22.07 -22.52
C VAL A 108 4.78 -23.41 -22.29
N LYS A 109 4.81 -24.28 -23.30
CA LYS A 109 4.29 -25.66 -23.23
C LYS A 109 4.91 -26.39 -22.02
N LYS A 110 4.11 -27.22 -21.35
CA LYS A 110 4.40 -27.96 -20.09
C LYS A 110 4.31 -27.16 -18.78
N HIS A 111 4.40 -25.83 -18.79
CA HIS A 111 4.39 -25.01 -17.57
C HIS A 111 3.16 -24.11 -17.40
N TYR A 112 2.09 -24.32 -18.19
CA TYR A 112 0.89 -23.47 -18.18
C TYR A 112 0.31 -23.26 -16.77
N ARG A 113 0.11 -24.34 -16.00
CA ARG A 113 -0.47 -24.26 -14.65
C ARG A 113 0.33 -23.33 -13.74
N LEU A 114 1.66 -23.41 -13.83
CA LEU A 114 2.55 -22.57 -13.03
C LEU A 114 2.50 -21.10 -13.45
N GLN A 115 2.50 -20.83 -14.76
CA GLN A 115 2.38 -19.47 -15.29
C GLN A 115 1.02 -18.83 -14.91
N PHE A 116 -0.07 -19.58 -14.94
CA PHE A 116 -1.37 -19.10 -14.48
C PHE A 116 -1.41 -18.87 -12.95
N TYR A 117 -0.77 -19.73 -12.15
CA TYR A 117 -0.66 -19.52 -10.71
C TYR A 117 0.11 -18.22 -10.39
N MET A 118 1.23 -18.02 -11.07
CA MET A 118 2.04 -16.81 -10.96
C MET A 118 1.30 -15.55 -11.42
N PHE A 119 0.56 -15.65 -12.53
CA PHE A 119 -0.28 -14.58 -13.01
C PHE A 119 -1.37 -14.23 -11.99
N ALA A 120 -2.05 -15.22 -11.42
CA ALA A 120 -3.01 -15.02 -10.34
C ALA A 120 -2.35 -14.38 -9.10
N TRP A 121 -1.16 -14.86 -8.70
CA TRP A 121 -0.39 -14.30 -7.60
C TRP A 121 -0.09 -12.81 -7.80
N THR A 122 0.34 -12.41 -9.01
CA THR A 122 0.57 -11.00 -9.34
C THR A 122 -0.71 -10.17 -9.22
N HIS A 123 -1.85 -10.65 -9.75
CA HIS A 123 -3.12 -9.93 -9.72
C HIS A 123 -3.69 -9.83 -8.30
N VAL A 124 -3.59 -10.88 -7.49
CA VAL A 124 -3.99 -10.86 -6.08
C VAL A 124 -3.11 -9.89 -5.29
N THR A 125 -1.80 -9.91 -5.54
CA THR A 125 -0.87 -8.96 -4.89
C THR A 125 -1.20 -7.52 -5.27
N LEU A 126 -1.48 -7.25 -6.55
CA LEU A 126 -1.89 -5.92 -7.01
C LEU A 126 -3.21 -5.49 -6.39
N LEU A 127 -4.21 -6.37 -6.34
CA LEU A 127 -5.50 -6.10 -5.72
C LEU A 127 -5.33 -5.71 -4.25
N ILE A 128 -4.52 -6.45 -3.49
CA ILE A 128 -4.31 -6.18 -2.07
C ILE A 128 -3.47 -4.90 -1.87
N THR A 129 -2.35 -4.75 -2.58
CA THR A 129 -1.40 -3.66 -2.33
C THR A 129 -1.83 -2.33 -2.94
N VAL A 130 -2.29 -2.31 -4.19
CA VAL A 130 -2.63 -1.07 -4.91
C VAL A 130 -3.97 -0.53 -4.46
N THR A 131 -4.99 -1.38 -4.27
CA THR A 131 -6.31 -0.90 -3.82
C THR A 131 -6.23 -0.29 -2.43
N GLN A 132 -5.53 -0.93 -1.49
CA GLN A 132 -5.34 -0.38 -0.13
C GLN A 132 -4.62 0.97 -0.16
N SER A 133 -3.50 1.07 -0.88
CA SER A 133 -2.74 2.33 -0.98
C SER A 133 -3.55 3.45 -1.63
N HIS A 134 -4.36 3.14 -2.65
CA HIS A 134 -5.27 4.09 -3.27
C HIS A 134 -6.30 4.63 -2.27
N LEU A 135 -6.96 3.75 -1.50
CA LEU A 135 -7.92 4.16 -0.47
C LEU A 135 -7.26 4.99 0.63
N VAL A 136 -6.04 4.65 1.03
CA VAL A 136 -5.26 5.44 2.00
C VAL A 136 -4.95 6.84 1.46
N ILE A 137 -4.59 6.95 0.19
CA ILE A 137 -4.31 8.23 -0.47
C ILE A 137 -5.58 9.08 -0.63
N GLN A 138 -6.73 8.47 -0.95
CA GLN A 138 -8.02 9.19 -0.95
C GLN A 138 -8.35 9.78 0.43
N ASN A 139 -8.22 8.98 1.49
CA ASN A 139 -8.41 9.46 2.87
C ASN A 139 -7.42 10.58 3.24
N LEU A 140 -6.17 10.47 2.78
CA LEU A 140 -5.14 11.49 3.00
C LEU A 140 -5.52 12.84 2.37
N PHE A 141 -6.19 12.82 1.21
CA PHE A 141 -6.67 14.03 0.54
C PHE A 141 -7.90 14.64 1.20
N GLU A 142 -8.75 13.83 1.85
CA GLU A 142 -9.85 14.35 2.68
C GLU A 142 -9.35 14.98 3.99
N GLY A 143 -8.20 14.53 4.49
CA GLY A 143 -7.52 15.16 5.61
C GLY A 143 -6.34 14.34 6.11
N MET A 144 -5.24 14.99 6.47
CA MET A 144 -4.03 14.29 6.94
C MET A 144 -4.29 13.49 8.22
N ILE A 145 -5.30 13.89 8.99
CA ILE A 145 -5.68 13.21 10.22
C ILE A 145 -6.13 11.76 10.00
N TRP A 146 -6.84 11.49 8.89
CA TRP A 146 -7.32 10.15 8.55
C TRP A 146 -6.19 9.18 8.22
N PHE A 147 -5.02 9.69 7.89
CA PHE A 147 -3.79 8.92 7.75
C PHE A 147 -3.03 8.79 9.08
N LEU A 148 -2.87 9.89 9.81
CA LEU A 148 -2.01 9.95 11.00
C LEU A 148 -2.61 9.23 12.22
N VAL A 149 -3.93 9.30 12.42
CA VAL A 149 -4.59 8.70 13.58
C VAL A 149 -4.51 7.16 13.55
N PRO A 150 -4.86 6.47 12.44
CA PRO A 150 -4.70 5.02 12.38
C PRO A 150 -3.24 4.57 12.55
N ILE A 151 -2.28 5.27 11.94
CA ILE A 151 -0.86 4.91 12.04
C ILE A 151 -0.33 5.09 13.46
N SER A 152 -0.60 6.23 14.08
CA SER A 152 -0.21 6.47 15.48
C SER A 152 -0.88 5.49 16.42
N SER A 153 -2.14 5.13 16.19
CA SER A 153 -2.86 4.11 16.93
C SER A 153 -2.17 2.73 16.87
N VAL A 154 -1.70 2.30 15.69
CA VAL A 154 -0.97 1.04 15.53
C VAL A 154 0.38 1.09 16.27
N ILE A 155 1.12 2.20 16.15
CA ILE A 155 2.40 2.38 16.85
C ILE A 155 2.21 2.35 18.37
N CYS A 156 1.21 3.08 18.88
CA CYS A 156 0.87 3.09 20.30
C CYS A 156 0.47 1.69 20.79
N ASN A 157 -0.32 0.96 20.01
CA ASN A 157 -0.70 -0.42 20.33
C ASN A 157 0.53 -1.32 20.45
N ASP A 158 1.44 -1.30 19.48
CA ASP A 158 2.62 -2.15 19.49
C ASP A 158 3.56 -1.81 20.67
N ILE A 159 3.75 -0.53 20.98
CA ILE A 159 4.55 -0.09 22.13
C ILE A 159 3.90 -0.53 23.44
N ALA A 160 2.59 -0.31 23.60
CA ALA A 160 1.86 -0.69 24.80
C ALA A 160 1.84 -2.21 24.97
N ALA A 161 1.57 -2.97 23.92
CA ALA A 161 1.59 -4.42 23.95
C ALA A 161 2.97 -4.97 24.33
N TYR A 162 4.05 -4.33 23.86
CA TYR A 162 5.41 -4.66 24.28
C TYR A 162 5.65 -4.33 25.76
N LEU A 163 5.27 -3.14 26.23
CA LEU A 163 5.47 -2.73 27.64
C LEU A 163 4.68 -3.62 28.61
N PHE A 164 3.37 -3.81 28.37
CA PHE A 164 2.54 -4.69 29.20
C PHE A 164 2.98 -6.15 29.09
N GLY A 165 3.40 -6.59 27.90
CA GLY A 165 3.98 -7.92 27.70
C GLY A 165 5.29 -8.13 28.46
N PHE A 166 6.14 -7.09 28.58
CA PHE A 166 7.39 -7.17 29.33
C PHE A 166 7.17 -7.20 30.86
N PHE A 167 6.27 -6.37 31.38
CA PHE A 167 6.03 -6.28 32.83
C PHE A 167 5.11 -7.38 33.38
N PHE A 168 4.08 -7.77 32.62
CA PHE A 168 3.01 -8.65 33.09
C PHE A 168 2.85 -9.93 32.27
N GLY A 169 3.68 -10.13 31.23
CA GLY A 169 3.56 -11.27 30.34
C GLY A 169 3.89 -12.59 31.03
N ARG A 170 2.86 -13.40 31.27
CA ARG A 170 3.00 -14.75 31.84
C ARG A 170 2.43 -15.81 30.91
N THR A 171 1.41 -15.47 30.10
CA THR A 171 0.73 -16.42 29.23
C THR A 171 0.98 -16.12 27.73
N PRO A 172 1.61 -17.04 26.99
CA PRO A 172 1.88 -16.84 25.56
C PRO A 172 0.58 -16.92 24.73
N LEU A 173 0.43 -16.01 23.77
CA LEU A 173 -0.73 -15.89 22.90
C LEU A 173 -0.72 -16.92 21.76
N ILE A 174 0.44 -17.15 21.14
CA ILE A 174 0.58 -18.05 19.97
C ILE A 174 1.87 -18.87 20.10
N LYS A 175 1.79 -20.18 19.84
CA LYS A 175 2.95 -21.11 19.88
C LYS A 175 4.06 -20.75 18.88
N LEU A 176 3.69 -20.23 17.71
CA LEU A 176 4.62 -19.75 16.67
C LEU A 176 5.43 -18.52 17.12
N SER A 177 4.91 -17.71 18.05
CA SER A 177 5.56 -16.49 18.53
C SER A 177 5.46 -16.42 20.06
N PRO A 178 6.28 -17.20 20.80
CA PRO A 178 6.18 -17.33 22.26
C PRO A 178 6.44 -16.03 23.02
N LYS A 179 6.98 -14.99 22.36
CA LYS A 179 7.19 -13.65 22.93
C LYS A 179 5.93 -12.78 22.95
N LYS A 180 4.86 -13.13 22.23
CA LYS A 180 3.59 -12.41 22.28
C LYS A 180 2.75 -12.98 23.41
N THR A 181 2.27 -12.14 24.31
CA THR A 181 1.51 -12.55 25.51
C THR A 181 0.07 -12.04 25.46
N TRP A 182 -0.85 -12.75 26.12
CA TRP A 182 -2.25 -12.33 26.24
C TRP A 182 -2.38 -11.03 27.04
N GLU A 183 -1.57 -10.87 28.09
CA GLU A 183 -1.59 -9.67 28.93
C GLU A 183 -1.10 -8.45 28.14
N GLY A 184 -0.10 -8.63 27.27
CA GLY A 184 0.34 -7.60 26.34
C GLY A 184 -0.75 -7.21 25.35
N PHE A 185 -1.47 -8.19 24.77
CA PHE A 185 -2.56 -7.91 23.84
C PHE A 185 -3.70 -7.10 24.48
N ILE A 186 -4.13 -7.48 25.68
CA ILE A 186 -5.19 -6.77 26.42
C ILE A 186 -4.73 -5.36 26.82
N GLY A 187 -3.49 -5.23 27.29
CA GLY A 187 -2.90 -3.92 27.64
C GLY A 187 -2.78 -3.00 26.44
N GLY A 188 -2.36 -3.53 25.28
CA GLY A 188 -2.33 -2.81 24.01
C GLY A 188 -3.72 -2.33 23.58
N PHE A 189 -4.73 -3.20 23.65
CA PHE A 189 -6.12 -2.85 23.35
C PHE A 189 -6.62 -1.69 24.22
N PHE A 190 -6.48 -1.81 25.55
CA PHE A 190 -6.94 -0.77 26.47
C PHE A 190 -6.21 0.56 26.26
N SER A 191 -4.89 0.51 26.10
CA SER A 191 -4.07 1.69 25.82
C SER A 191 -4.46 2.38 24.50
N THR A 192 -4.84 1.62 23.49
CA THR A 192 -5.27 2.15 22.19
C THR A 192 -6.63 2.83 22.28
N VAL A 193 -7.57 2.27 23.05
CA VAL A 193 -8.88 2.91 23.34
C VAL A 193 -8.67 4.25 24.05
N VAL A 194 -7.85 4.27 25.10
CA VAL A 194 -7.52 5.50 25.84
C VAL A 194 -6.85 6.53 24.93
N PHE A 195 -5.90 6.10 24.09
CA PHE A 195 -5.25 6.96 23.10
C PHE A 195 -6.28 7.59 22.15
N GLY A 196 -7.21 6.80 21.61
CA GLY A 196 -8.29 7.31 20.75
C GLY A 196 -9.15 8.38 21.43
N PHE A 197 -9.51 8.18 22.70
CA PHE A 197 -10.23 9.18 23.49
C PHE A 197 -9.44 10.48 23.66
N ILE A 198 -8.13 10.38 23.97
CA ILE A 198 -7.25 11.55 24.14
C ILE A 198 -7.12 12.33 22.82
N VAL A 199 -6.89 11.64 21.71
CA VAL A 199 -6.77 12.25 20.38
C VAL A 199 -8.04 12.98 19.99
N SER A 200 -9.21 12.38 20.26
CA SER A 200 -10.52 12.99 20.00
C SER A 200 -10.74 14.29 20.81
N PHE A 201 -10.28 14.31 22.07
CA PHE A 201 -10.45 15.48 22.94
C PHE A 201 -9.45 16.62 22.65
N THR A 202 -8.34 16.32 21.99
CA THR A 202 -7.27 17.30 21.75
C THR A 202 -7.57 18.13 20.50
N ARG A 203 -7.35 19.46 20.55
CA ARG A 203 -7.49 20.40 19.41
C ARG A 203 -6.68 20.05 18.15
N ILE A 204 -5.79 19.06 18.23
CA ILE A 204 -5.09 18.44 17.09
C ILE A 204 -6.08 17.95 16.03
N PHE A 205 -7.28 17.51 16.44
CA PHE A 205 -8.34 17.12 15.51
C PHE A 205 -8.73 18.24 14.54
N ILE A 206 -8.71 19.50 15.00
CA ILE A 206 -9.11 20.66 14.20
C ILE A 206 -7.94 21.17 13.34
N LEU A 207 -6.70 21.11 13.84
CA LEU A 207 -5.52 21.65 13.14
C LEU A 207 -5.02 20.80 11.96
N LEU A 208 -5.33 19.51 11.92
CA LEU A 208 -4.92 18.59 10.84
C LEU A 208 -6.05 18.26 9.85
N THR A 209 -7.23 18.84 10.07
CA THR A 209 -8.42 18.68 9.20
C THR A 209 -8.53 19.82 8.17
N PHE A 210 -7.82 20.94 8.38
CA PHE A 210 -7.69 22.05 7.42
C PHE A 210 -6.25 22.11 6.88
#